data_AF-A0A920DVL7-F1
#
_entry.id   AF-A0A920DVL7-F1
#
_cell.length_a   1.000
_cell.length_b   1.000
_cell.length_c   1.000
_cell.angle_alpha   90.00
_cell.angle_beta   90.00
_cell.angle_gamma   90.00
#
_symmetry.space_group_name_H-M   'P 1'
#
loop_
_entity.id
_entity.type
_entity.pdbx_description
1 polymer ?
#
loop_
_entity_poly.entity_id
_entity_poly.type
_entity_poly.pdbx_seq_one_letter_code
_entity_poly.pdbx_strand_id
1 'polypeptide(L)'
;MNEMTAVGREDWPAITMIIFRNYQWGAEKRNTTLWYSDNFVGTELDLQVSYADIAKACGVKGVQAKSMDELTQVLEKAVHEQMNDGVTTFIEVILNQELGEPFRRDAMKTPVSVAGIQREDMRPQV
;
A
#
# COMPACT_ATOMS: atom_id res chain seq x y z
N MET A 1 3.29 -10.48 -0.17
CA MET A 1 2.90 -11.40 0.94
C MET A 1 3.82 -12.59 0.99
N ASN A 2 4.08 -13.25 -0.15
CA ASN A 2 5.08 -14.32 -0.22
C ASN A 2 6.48 -13.84 0.21
N GLU A 3 6.78 -12.56 -0.01
CA GLU A 3 8.04 -11.96 0.40
C GLU A 3 8.19 -11.89 1.93
N MET A 4 7.09 -11.97 2.70
CA MET A 4 7.16 -12.07 4.17
C MET A 4 7.82 -13.36 4.63
N THR A 5 7.77 -14.44 3.83
CA THR A 5 8.52 -15.67 4.13
C THR A 5 9.99 -15.53 3.75
N ALA A 6 10.32 -14.69 2.77
CA ALA A 6 11.70 -14.48 2.33
C ALA A 6 12.51 -13.67 3.34
N VAL A 7 11.91 -12.69 4.01
CA VAL A 7 12.59 -11.85 5.02
C VAL A 7 12.96 -12.59 6.31
N GLY A 8 12.42 -13.80 6.52
CA GLY A 8 12.75 -14.64 7.67
C GLY A 8 14.02 -15.49 7.50
N ARG A 9 14.72 -15.37 6.37
CA ARG A 9 15.99 -16.09 6.13
C ARG A 9 17.12 -15.52 6.99
N GLU A 10 18.04 -16.38 7.43
CA GLU A 10 19.17 -16.02 8.31
C GLU A 10 20.09 -14.93 7.74
N ASP A 11 20.25 -14.86 6.41
CA ASP A 11 21.11 -13.89 5.75
C ASP A 11 20.42 -12.54 5.48
N TRP A 12 19.13 -12.43 5.79
CA TRP A 12 18.37 -11.21 5.57
C TRP A 12 18.48 -10.27 6.78
N PRO A 13 18.77 -8.97 6.57
CA PRO A 13 18.82 -8.03 7.68
C PRO A 13 17.43 -7.84 8.31
N ALA A 14 17.42 -7.55 9.62
CA ALA A 14 16.20 -7.20 10.32
C ALA A 14 15.54 -5.96 9.68
N ILE A 15 14.22 -6.01 9.48
CA ILE A 15 13.45 -4.91 8.91
C ILE A 15 12.20 -4.60 9.72
N THR A 16 11.81 -3.32 9.71
CA THR A 16 10.48 -2.86 10.14
C THR A 16 9.65 -2.56 8.91
N MET A 17 8.62 -3.36 8.65
CA MET A 17 7.69 -3.15 7.54
C MET A 17 6.38 -2.56 8.04
N ILE A 18 5.92 -1.49 7.39
CA ILE A 18 4.65 -0.83 7.71
C ILE A 18 3.62 -1.17 6.63
N ILE A 19 2.48 -1.71 7.05
CA ILE A 19 1.37 -2.08 6.18
C ILE A 19 0.19 -1.17 6.51
N PHE A 20 -0.14 -0.26 5.61
CA PHE A 20 -1.32 0.58 5.73
C PHE A 20 -2.57 -0.18 5.29
N ARG A 21 -3.44 -0.49 6.24
CA ARG A 21 -4.67 -1.27 6.02
C ARG A 21 -5.90 -0.39 6.12
N ASN A 22 -6.43 -0.01 4.96
CA ASN A 22 -7.73 0.67 4.81
C ASN A 22 -8.83 -0.26 4.23
N TYR A 23 -8.51 -1.54 4.01
CA TYR A 23 -9.43 -2.53 3.42
C TYR A 23 -9.90 -2.20 2.00
N GLN A 24 -9.13 -1.40 1.25
CA GLN A 24 -9.53 -0.94 -0.07
C GLN A 24 -8.34 -0.94 -1.04
N TRP A 25 -8.62 -1.18 -2.31
CA TRP A 25 -7.79 -0.67 -3.41
C TRP A 25 -8.02 0.83 -3.55
N GLY A 26 -7.58 1.59 -2.55
CA GLY A 26 -7.96 3.00 -2.38
C GLY A 26 -7.59 3.91 -3.57
N ALA A 27 -6.42 3.70 -4.17
CA ALA A 27 -6.00 4.46 -5.35
C ALA A 27 -6.91 4.18 -6.57
N GLU A 28 -7.20 2.91 -6.83
CA GLU A 28 -8.11 2.51 -7.91
C GLU A 28 -9.53 3.02 -7.66
N LYS A 29 -10.02 2.88 -6.42
CA LYS A 29 -11.31 3.41 -6.00
C LYS A 29 -11.43 4.90 -6.26
N ARG A 30 -10.42 5.69 -5.87
CA ARG A 30 -10.39 7.13 -6.11
C ARG A 30 -10.40 7.46 -7.61
N ASN A 31 -9.64 6.73 -8.44
CA ASN A 31 -9.68 6.89 -9.89
C ASN A 31 -11.10 6.60 -10.43
N THR A 32 -11.73 5.52 -9.98
CA THR A 32 -13.07 5.14 -10.45
C THR A 32 -14.15 6.18 -10.08
N THR A 33 -14.10 6.71 -8.86
CA THR A 33 -14.94 7.83 -8.40
C THR A 33 -14.79 9.05 -9.32
N LEU A 34 -13.56 9.42 -9.65
CA LEU A 34 -13.28 10.64 -10.41
C LEU A 34 -13.62 10.52 -11.91
N TRP A 35 -13.38 9.37 -12.53
CA TRP A 35 -13.47 9.21 -13.99
C TRP A 35 -14.72 8.48 -14.48
N TYR A 36 -15.44 7.78 -13.60
CA TYR A 36 -16.55 6.91 -13.97
C TYR A 36 -17.84 7.15 -13.17
N SER A 37 -18.05 8.41 -12.74
CA SER A 37 -19.29 8.83 -12.07
C SER A 37 -19.65 7.96 -10.87
N ASP A 38 -18.68 7.73 -9.98
CA ASP A 38 -18.85 6.94 -8.76
C ASP A 38 -19.23 5.45 -8.96
N ASN A 39 -19.12 4.92 -10.18
CA ASN A 39 -19.31 3.49 -10.44
C ASN A 39 -18.02 2.71 -10.20
N PHE A 40 -17.83 2.23 -8.98
CA PHE A 40 -16.72 1.35 -8.61
C PHE A 40 -17.20 -0.06 -8.24
N VAL A 41 -16.49 -1.08 -8.71
CA VAL A 41 -16.75 -2.50 -8.41
C VAL A 41 -15.41 -3.17 -8.11
N GLY A 42 -15.36 -4.03 -7.08
CA GLY A 42 -14.17 -4.84 -6.79
C GLY A 42 -13.04 -4.11 -6.05
N THR A 43 -13.31 -2.95 -5.45
CA THR A 43 -12.29 -2.16 -4.73
C THR A 43 -12.27 -2.38 -3.23
N GLU A 44 -13.27 -3.05 -2.66
CA GLU A 44 -13.32 -3.42 -1.24
C GLU A 44 -12.62 -4.77 -1.01
N LEU A 45 -11.89 -4.86 0.09
CA LEU A 45 -11.14 -6.06 0.48
C LEU A 45 -11.77 -6.73 1.69
N ASP A 46 -11.47 -8.01 1.88
CA ASP A 46 -11.94 -8.79 3.02
C ASP A 46 -11.49 -8.16 4.35
N LEU A 47 -12.43 -8.08 5.29
CA LEU A 47 -12.22 -7.55 6.64
C LEU A 47 -11.59 -8.57 7.59
N GLN A 48 -11.63 -9.87 7.27
CA GLN A 48 -11.17 -10.93 8.15
C GLN A 48 -9.65 -11.17 8.10
N VAL A 49 -8.97 -10.70 7.05
CA VAL A 49 -7.53 -10.90 6.90
C VAL A 49 -6.76 -9.95 7.83
N SER A 50 -5.84 -10.50 8.62
CA SER A 50 -4.93 -9.75 9.51
C SER A 50 -3.48 -9.93 9.04
N TYR A 51 -2.84 -8.86 8.60
CA TYR A 51 -1.43 -8.93 8.16
C TYR A 51 -0.48 -9.17 9.33
N ALA A 52 -0.82 -8.66 10.52
CA ALA A 52 -0.06 -8.92 11.73
C ALA A 52 -0.07 -10.42 12.10
N ASP A 53 -1.20 -11.12 11.92
CA ASP A 53 -1.25 -12.55 12.21
C ASP A 53 -0.55 -13.39 11.14
N ILE A 54 -0.57 -12.95 9.88
CA ILE A 54 0.22 -13.59 8.83
C ILE A 54 1.73 -13.43 9.11
N ALA A 55 2.18 -12.26 9.57
CA ALA A 55 3.57 -12.05 9.98
C ALA A 55 4.00 -13.04 11.07
N LYS A 56 3.14 -13.23 12.10
CA LYS A 56 3.38 -14.24 13.14
C LYS A 56 3.44 -15.66 12.57
N ALA A 57 2.55 -16.00 11.65
CA ALA A 57 2.56 -17.30 10.97
C ALA A 57 3.84 -17.51 10.12
N CYS A 58 4.44 -16.44 9.60
CA CYS A 58 5.74 -16.47 8.94
C CYS A 58 6.95 -16.50 9.90
N GLY A 59 6.73 -16.55 11.22
CA GLY A 59 7.79 -16.64 12.22
C GLY A 59 8.44 -15.29 12.60
N VAL A 60 7.86 -14.17 12.17
CA VAL A 60 8.35 -12.82 12.49
C VAL A 60 7.36 -12.07 13.37
N LYS A 61 7.79 -10.96 13.97
CA LYS A 61 6.93 -10.19 14.87
C LYS A 61 5.85 -9.46 14.07
N GLY A 62 4.59 -9.65 14.44
CA GLY A 62 3.45 -8.95 13.85
C GLY A 62 2.63 -8.20 14.90
N VAL A 63 2.38 -6.91 14.67
CA VAL A 63 1.66 -6.03 15.59
C VAL A 63 0.67 -5.14 14.84
N GLN A 64 -0.46 -4.83 15.47
CA GLN A 64 -1.43 -3.87 14.95
C GLN A 64 -1.34 -2.54 15.71
N ALA A 65 -1.47 -1.44 14.97
CA ALA A 65 -1.66 -0.10 15.52
C ALA A 65 -2.98 0.47 15.00
N LYS A 66 -3.84 0.94 15.91
CA LYS A 66 -5.19 1.44 15.61
C LYS A 66 -5.37 2.93 15.89
N SER A 67 -4.34 3.57 16.43
CA SER A 67 -4.31 5.01 16.68
C SER A 67 -2.92 5.59 16.37
N MET A 68 -2.84 6.92 16.26
CA MET A 68 -1.58 7.62 16.04
C MET A 68 -0.59 7.45 17.20
N ASP A 69 -1.10 7.44 18.44
CA ASP A 69 -0.27 7.25 19.64
C ASP A 69 0.28 5.82 19.70
N GLU A 70 -0.57 4.83 19.41
CA GLU A 70 -0.12 3.43 19.30
C GLU A 70 0.91 3.26 18.18
N LEU A 71 0.68 3.87 17.02
CA LEU A 71 1.63 3.81 15.91
C LEU A 71 2.98 4.41 16.31
N THR A 72 2.98 5.56 16.99
CA THR A 72 4.21 6.21 17.47
C THR A 72 4.99 5.28 18.37
N GLN A 73 4.34 4.72 19.40
CA GLN A 73 4.97 3.83 20.37
C GLN A 73 5.48 2.53 19.73
N VAL A 74 4.67 1.93 18.86
CA VAL A 74 5.01 0.66 18.20
C VAL A 74 6.14 0.85 17.21
N LEU A 75 6.16 1.95 16.46
CA LEU A 75 7.23 2.25 15.51
C LEU A 75 8.54 2.55 16.22
N GLU A 76 8.52 3.35 17.28
CA GLU A 76 9.72 3.64 18.09
C GLU A 76 10.33 2.34 18.64
N LYS A 77 9.48 1.47 19.20
CA LYS A 77 9.90 0.15 19.69
C LYS A 77 10.45 -0.74 18.59
N ALA A 78 9.77 -0.84 17.44
CA ALA A 78 10.18 -1.69 16.34
C ALA A 78 11.54 -1.25 15.76
N VAL A 79 11.76 0.06 15.63
CA VAL A 79 13.06 0.60 15.17
C VAL A 79 14.16 0.28 16.17
N HIS A 80 13.90 0.42 17.48
CA HIS A 80 14.88 0.08 18.51
C HIS A 80 15.25 -1.40 18.48
N GLU A 81 14.27 -2.30 18.44
CA GLU A 81 14.50 -3.76 18.38
C GLU A 81 15.17 -4.17 17.06
N GLN A 82 14.84 -3.52 15.94
CA GLN A 82 15.51 -3.76 14.66
C GLN A 82 17.01 -3.41 14.75
N MET A 83 17.35 -2.26 15.33
CA MET A 83 18.72 -1.77 15.40
C MET A 83 19.59 -2.53 16.39
N ASN A 84 19.02 -2.91 17.55
CA ASN A 84 19.80 -3.43 18.66
C ASN A 84 19.65 -4.95 18.86
N ASP A 85 18.49 -5.51 18.49
CA ASP A 85 18.13 -6.90 18.77
C ASP A 85 17.97 -7.74 17.50
N GLY A 86 18.09 -7.14 16.31
CA GLY A 86 17.93 -7.83 15.03
C GLY A 86 16.51 -8.36 14.78
N VAL A 87 15.49 -7.74 15.39
CA VAL A 87 14.10 -8.22 15.30
C VAL A 87 13.42 -7.64 14.05
N THR A 88 12.92 -8.54 13.20
CA THR A 88 12.02 -8.16 12.09
C THR A 88 10.59 -7.98 12.59
N THR A 89 10.02 -6.80 12.34
CA THR A 89 8.67 -6.41 12.80
C THR A 89 7.81 -5.93 11.65
N PHE A 90 6.59 -6.45 11.58
CA PHE A 90 5.53 -6.01 10.68
C PHE A 90 4.46 -5.27 11.48
N ILE A 91 4.24 -4.00 11.14
CA ILE A 91 3.27 -3.12 11.77
C ILE A 91 2.10 -2.96 10.81
N GLU A 92 0.96 -3.56 11.14
CA GLU A 92 -0.30 -3.33 10.44
C GLU A 92 -1.00 -2.09 11.04
N VAL A 93 -1.02 -1.01 10.28
CA VAL A 93 -1.65 0.25 10.66
C VAL A 93 -3.08 0.26 10.14
N ILE A 94 -4.03 0.23 11.06
CA ILE A 94 -5.46 0.26 10.73
C ILE A 94 -5.86 1.71 10.46
N LEU A 95 -6.33 1.95 9.24
CA LEU A 95 -6.76 3.28 8.78
C LEU A 95 -8.28 3.37 8.67
N ASN A 96 -8.77 4.60 8.56
CA ASN A 96 -10.10 4.86 8.05
C ASN A 96 -10.18 4.59 6.53
N GLN A 97 -11.38 4.69 5.97
CA GLN A 97 -11.64 4.51 4.53
C GLN A 97 -11.74 5.84 3.77
N GLU A 98 -11.22 6.92 4.33
CA GLU A 98 -11.25 8.22 3.67
C GLU A 98 -10.31 8.21 2.47
N LEU A 99 -10.81 8.64 1.31
CA LEU A 99 -10.02 8.72 0.08
C LEU A 99 -9.42 10.12 -0.03
N GLY A 100 -8.11 10.21 0.15
CA GLY A 100 -7.37 11.46 0.01
C GLY A 100 -7.43 12.04 -1.41
N GLU A 101 -7.10 13.33 -1.51
CA GLU A 101 -6.96 14.02 -2.79
C GLU A 101 -5.82 13.40 -3.64
N PRO A 102 -5.96 13.36 -4.98
CA PRO A 102 -4.91 12.82 -5.84
C PRO A 102 -3.59 13.57 -5.64
N PHE A 103 -2.51 12.81 -5.41
CA PHE A 103 -1.17 13.37 -5.25
C PHE A 103 -0.72 14.16 -6.50
N ARG A 104 -1.10 13.69 -7.69
CA ARG A 104 -0.87 14.36 -8.98
C ARG A 104 -2.15 14.99 -9.51
N ARG A 105 -2.51 16.16 -8.98
CA ARG A 105 -3.69 16.93 -9.46
C ARG A 105 -3.61 17.29 -10.94
N ASP A 106 -2.40 17.46 -11.46
CA ASP A 106 -2.14 17.73 -12.88
C ASP A 106 -2.46 16.53 -13.78
N ALA A 107 -2.30 15.29 -13.29
CA ALA A 107 -2.72 14.09 -14.01
C ALA A 107 -4.25 13.99 -14.17
N MET A 108 -4.99 14.80 -13.41
CA MET A 108 -6.45 14.92 -13.51
C MET A 108 -6.90 15.99 -14.50
N LYS A 109 -5.98 16.76 -15.09
CA LYS A 109 -6.34 17.72 -16.13
C LYS A 109 -6.74 16.96 -17.39
N THR A 110 -7.84 17.37 -18.00
CA THR A 110 -8.21 16.90 -19.33
C THR A 110 -7.00 17.09 -20.26
N PRO A 111 -6.53 16.03 -20.92
CA PRO A 111 -5.43 16.14 -21.87
C PRO A 111 -5.75 17.22 -22.90
N VAL A 112 -4.81 18.15 -23.09
CA VAL A 112 -4.91 19.14 -24.16
C VAL A 112 -4.24 18.57 -25.39
N SER A 113 -4.86 18.76 -26.56
CA SER A 113 -4.27 18.37 -27.83
C SER A 113 -3.00 19.18 -28.06
N VAL A 114 -1.83 18.55 -27.91
CA VAL A 114 -0.52 19.19 -28.13
C VAL A 114 -0.01 19.01 -29.57
N ALA A 115 -0.49 17.99 -30.26
CA ALA A 115 -0.23 17.72 -31.67
C ALA A 115 -1.41 16.92 -32.25
N GLY A 116 -1.77 17.19 -33.51
CA GLY A 116 -2.73 16.36 -34.22
C GLY A 116 -2.11 15.00 -34.58
N ILE A 117 -2.96 14.02 -34.85
CA ILE A 117 -2.53 12.75 -35.46
C ILE A 117 -2.84 12.85 -36.95
N GLN A 118 -1.81 12.89 -37.80
CA GLN A 118 -2.00 12.76 -39.24
C GLN A 118 -1.93 11.29 -39.62
N ARG A 119 -2.74 10.88 -40.60
CA ARG A 119 -2.73 9.49 -41.07
C ARG A 119 -1.37 9.13 -41.67
N GLU A 120 -0.72 10.14 -42.24
CA GLU A 120 0.60 10.12 -42.85
C GLU A 120 1.72 9.83 -41.83
N ASP A 121 1.52 10.10 -40.54
CA ASP A 121 2.49 9.83 -39.47
C ASP A 121 2.50 8.36 -39.02
N MET A 122 1.44 7.60 -39.33
CA MET A 122 1.28 6.22 -38.90
C MET A 122 2.14 5.27 -39.74
N ARG A 123 2.86 4.36 -39.08
CA ARG A 123 3.59 3.28 -39.75
C ARG A 123 2.79 1.97 -39.75
N PRO A 124 2.89 1.14 -40.79
CA PRO A 124 2.28 -0.19 -40.78
C PRO A 124 2.87 -1.02 -39.63
N GLN A 125 2.01 -1.67 -38.86
CA GLN A 125 2.43 -2.68 -37.89
C GLN A 125 2.63 -4.01 -38.62
N VAL A 126 3.80 -4.60 -38.44
CA VAL A 126 4.19 -5.93 -38.96
C VAL A 126 3.99 -7.00 -37.90
#